data_AF-A0A9P0E8M1-F1
#
_entry.id   AF-A0A9P0E8M1-F1
#
_cell.length_a   1.000
_cell.length_b   1.000
_cell.length_c   1.000
_cell.angle_alpha   90.00
_cell.angle_beta   90.00
_cell.angle_gamma   90.00
#
_symmetry.space_group_name_H-M   'P 1'
#
loop_
_entity.id
_entity.type
_entity.pdbx_description
1 polymer ?
#
loop_
_entity_poly.entity_id
_entity_poly.type
_entity_poly.pdbx_seq_one_letter_code
_entity_poly.pdbx_strand_id
1 'polypeptide(L)'
;MVITVQEPSVICGEFPSILHNEDYTIWEGHLSVEVNQFKIKMFIPSYPLMTDASFECTPYIKSCLQSHVDNVNTIGQLYDLFKQSIDSLLPFWRICKNLDEKSWVVEPSKPQKRDVYRRILISEYLSVVLTFNPFDLSSYPDVKFLGSMKAVAEGKTKYIRNLELFGWKEEVDVAENLIHLFEIEKLPVKVSTYETIGSENECYICFMNTIENEEPPSKWCNNPQCSSWYHHSCLVQEKKTAETTEKTAIKPVKDCCISSSKKKKTLQVEMGNVDCRSEWNVTYRQLEVYLSQNAHIINLLKKKIF
;
A
#
# COMPACT_ATOMS: atom_id res chain seq x y z
N MET A 1 -25.18 35.84 -12.56
CA MET A 1 -24.50 34.72 -13.26
C MET A 1 -25.59 33.96 -14.00
N VAL A 2 -25.55 33.90 -15.33
CA VAL A 2 -26.56 33.14 -16.09
C VAL A 2 -26.26 31.67 -15.88
N ILE A 3 -27.07 30.97 -15.09
CA ILE A 3 -26.95 29.52 -14.92
C ILE A 3 -27.32 28.92 -16.27
N THR A 4 -26.34 28.37 -16.98
CA THR A 4 -26.59 27.65 -18.23
C THR A 4 -27.17 26.29 -17.84
N VAL A 5 -28.50 26.19 -17.79
CA VAL A 5 -29.19 24.93 -17.54
C VAL A 5 -28.95 24.04 -18.76
N GLN A 6 -28.13 22.99 -18.61
CA GLN A 6 -27.98 21.97 -19.64
C GLN A 6 -29.16 21.01 -19.56
N GLU A 7 -29.97 20.92 -20.60
CA GLU A 7 -31.04 19.93 -20.65
C GLU A 7 -30.49 18.49 -20.67
N PRO A 8 -31.12 17.53 -19.95
CA PRO A 8 -30.67 16.15 -19.93
C PRO A 8 -30.54 15.50 -21.31
N SER A 9 -31.45 15.83 -22.23
CA SER A 9 -31.45 15.37 -23.63
C SER A 9 -30.18 15.78 -24.38
N VAL A 10 -29.68 17.00 -24.15
CA VAL A 10 -28.44 17.52 -24.74
C VAL A 10 -27.24 16.76 -24.18
N ILE A 11 -27.21 16.55 -22.86
CA ILE A 11 -26.13 15.81 -22.18
C ILE A 11 -26.08 14.36 -22.68
N CYS A 12 -27.22 13.67 -22.79
CA CYS A 12 -27.27 12.31 -23.32
C CYS A 12 -26.92 12.25 -24.82
N GLY A 13 -27.17 13.31 -25.59
CA GLY A 13 -26.73 13.43 -26.98
C GLY A 13 -25.21 13.59 -27.11
N GLU A 14 -24.61 14.38 -26.23
CA GLU A 14 -23.16 14.63 -26.20
C GLU A 14 -22.38 13.44 -25.58
N PHE A 15 -22.96 12.80 -24.57
CA PHE A 15 -22.37 11.69 -23.81
C PHE A 15 -23.31 10.47 -23.76
N PRO A 16 -23.48 9.74 -24.89
CA PRO A 16 -24.46 8.65 -24.99
C PRO A 16 -24.19 7.45 -24.07
N SER A 17 -22.96 7.32 -23.57
CA SER A 17 -22.59 6.28 -22.59
C SER A 17 -22.92 6.64 -21.14
N ILE A 18 -23.49 7.83 -20.89
CA ILE A 18 -23.90 8.30 -19.57
C ILE A 18 -25.42 8.32 -19.51
N LEU A 19 -25.96 7.61 -18.53
CA LEU A 19 -27.37 7.54 -18.21
C LEU A 19 -27.62 8.24 -16.87
N HIS A 20 -28.82 8.76 -16.66
CA HIS A 20 -29.22 9.36 -15.40
C HIS A 20 -30.36 8.59 -14.75
N ASN A 21 -30.53 8.78 -13.44
CA ASN A 21 -31.75 8.35 -12.74
C ASN A 21 -32.92 9.34 -12.98
N GLU A 22 -34.12 8.99 -12.52
CA GLU A 22 -35.35 9.73 -12.83
C GLU A 22 -35.35 11.20 -12.38
N ASP A 23 -34.67 11.50 -11.28
CA ASP A 23 -34.56 12.86 -10.71
C ASP A 23 -33.29 13.61 -11.13
N TYR A 24 -32.48 13.01 -12.02
CA TYR A 24 -31.24 13.59 -12.55
C TYR A 24 -30.16 13.87 -11.48
N THR A 25 -30.28 13.28 -10.29
CA THR A 25 -29.30 13.46 -9.21
C THR A 25 -28.11 12.51 -9.32
N ILE A 26 -28.23 11.45 -10.12
CA ILE A 26 -27.19 10.45 -10.33
C ILE A 26 -27.00 10.26 -11.83
N TRP A 27 -25.75 10.34 -12.29
CA TRP A 27 -25.36 10.11 -13.67
C TRP A 27 -24.28 9.03 -13.71
N GLU A 28 -24.58 7.89 -14.34
CA GLU A 28 -23.72 6.71 -14.40
C GLU A 28 -23.40 6.32 -15.83
N GLY A 29 -22.17 5.87 -16.06
CA GLY A 29 -21.77 5.47 -17.40
C GLY A 29 -20.38 4.89 -17.46
N HIS A 30 -19.86 4.85 -18.69
CA HIS A 30 -18.50 4.44 -18.95
C HIS A 30 -17.75 5.54 -19.70
N LEU A 31 -16.56 5.84 -19.22
CA LEU A 31 -15.57 6.66 -19.91
C LEU A 31 -14.54 5.74 -20.54
N SER A 32 -14.30 5.92 -21.84
CA SER A 32 -13.17 5.28 -22.51
C SER A 32 -11.99 6.24 -22.52
N VAL A 33 -10.88 5.84 -21.90
CA VAL A 33 -9.62 6.55 -21.96
C VAL A 33 -8.56 5.60 -22.52
N GLU A 34 -8.01 5.96 -23.68
CA GLU A 34 -7.20 5.08 -24.53
C GLU A 34 -7.91 3.74 -24.79
N VAL A 35 -7.33 2.62 -24.34
CA VAL A 35 -7.87 1.26 -24.47
C VAL A 35 -8.63 0.80 -23.23
N ASN A 36 -8.74 1.64 -22.20
CA ASN A 36 -9.36 1.27 -20.94
C ASN A 36 -10.76 1.87 -20.81
N GLN A 37 -11.69 1.10 -20.27
CA GLN A 37 -12.99 1.60 -19.84
C GLN A 37 -13.01 1.80 -18.32
N PHE A 38 -13.58 2.93 -17.90
CA PHE A 38 -13.73 3.33 -16.51
C PHE A 38 -15.21 3.56 -16.23
N LYS A 39 -15.72 2.96 -15.16
CA LYS A 39 -17.05 3.32 -14.67
C LYS A 39 -16.96 4.73 -14.09
N ILE A 40 -17.87 5.60 -14.51
CA ILE A 40 -18.08 6.92 -13.90
C ILE A 40 -19.45 6.93 -13.25
N LYS A 41 -19.51 7.47 -12.03
CA LYS A 41 -20.76 7.77 -11.34
C LYS A 41 -20.63 9.15 -10.72
N MET A 42 -21.46 10.08 -11.19
CA MET A 42 -21.53 11.45 -10.74
C MET A 42 -22.78 11.62 -9.87
N PHE A 43 -22.62 12.33 -8.77
CA PHE A 43 -23.70 12.73 -7.87
C PHE A 43 -23.89 14.23 -7.99
N ILE A 44 -25.10 14.67 -8.30
CA ILE A 44 -25.48 16.08 -8.48
C ILE A 44 -26.79 16.31 -7.71
N PRO A 45 -26.76 16.42 -6.38
CA PRO A 45 -27.96 16.41 -5.55
C PRO A 45 -28.94 17.55 -5.84
N SER A 46 -28.43 18.66 -6.36
CA SER A 46 -29.19 19.89 -6.60
C SER A 46 -29.40 20.18 -8.09
N TYR A 47 -29.29 19.17 -8.97
CA TYR A 47 -29.41 19.34 -10.41
C TYR A 47 -30.64 20.20 -10.80
N PRO A 48 -30.51 21.19 -11.72
CA PRO A 48 -29.36 21.49 -12.58
C PRO A 48 -28.26 22.33 -11.92
N LEU A 49 -28.39 22.68 -10.64
CA LEU A 49 -27.30 23.33 -9.91
C LEU A 49 -26.22 22.30 -9.58
N MET A 50 -24.97 22.61 -9.92
CA MET A 50 -23.81 21.76 -9.63
C MET A 50 -23.35 21.85 -8.16
N THR A 51 -24.18 22.40 -7.28
CA THR A 51 -23.90 22.48 -5.84
C THR A 51 -23.77 21.08 -5.26
N ASP A 52 -22.69 20.85 -4.51
CA ASP A 52 -22.31 19.57 -3.91
C ASP A 52 -22.11 18.43 -4.94
N ALA A 53 -21.81 18.78 -6.20
CA ALA A 53 -21.47 17.81 -7.22
C ALA A 53 -20.23 16.99 -6.81
N SER A 54 -20.22 15.69 -7.11
CA SER A 54 -19.08 14.82 -6.79
C SER A 54 -19.06 13.54 -7.63
N PHE A 55 -18.01 12.74 -7.49
CA PHE A 55 -17.90 11.42 -8.14
C PHE A 55 -17.77 10.30 -7.13
N GLU A 56 -18.19 9.10 -7.54
CA GLU A 56 -17.77 7.85 -6.93
C GLU A 56 -16.29 7.59 -7.25
N CYS A 57 -15.41 7.84 -6.29
CA CYS A 57 -13.98 7.57 -6.41
C CYS A 57 -13.37 7.30 -5.02
N THR A 58 -12.09 6.94 -4.99
CA THR A 58 -11.38 6.69 -3.72
C THR A 58 -11.26 7.99 -2.92
N PRO A 59 -11.19 7.94 -1.57
CA PRO A 59 -11.05 9.15 -0.75
C PRO A 59 -9.86 10.03 -1.15
N TYR A 60 -8.77 9.41 -1.57
CA TYR A 60 -7.58 10.11 -2.06
C TYR A 60 -7.89 10.91 -3.34
N ILE A 61 -8.45 10.27 -4.37
CA ILE A 61 -8.82 10.95 -5.62
C ILE A 61 -9.86 12.05 -5.35
N LYS A 62 -10.84 11.78 -4.49
CA LYS A 62 -11.84 12.77 -4.08
C LYS A 62 -11.18 14.01 -3.48
N SER A 63 -10.21 13.83 -2.58
CA SER A 63 -9.49 14.94 -1.94
C SER A 63 -8.65 15.76 -2.92
N CYS A 64 -8.05 15.13 -3.93
CA CYS A 64 -7.25 15.82 -4.95
C CYS A 64 -8.10 16.64 -5.91
N LEU A 65 -9.33 16.19 -6.19
CA LEU A 65 -10.20 16.82 -7.19
C LEU A 65 -11.19 17.83 -6.59
N GLN A 66 -11.41 17.84 -5.28
CA GLN A 66 -12.48 18.62 -4.66
C GLN A 66 -12.46 20.11 -5.05
N SER A 67 -11.30 20.76 -4.98
CA SER A 67 -11.15 22.17 -5.36
C SER A 67 -11.45 22.44 -6.84
N HIS A 68 -11.27 21.46 -7.71
CA HIS A 68 -11.59 21.57 -9.13
C HIS A 68 -13.08 21.35 -9.37
N VAL A 69 -13.69 20.41 -8.65
CA VAL A 69 -15.13 20.12 -8.72
C VAL A 69 -15.96 21.33 -8.31
N ASP A 70 -15.54 22.07 -7.28
CA ASP A 70 -16.25 23.27 -6.82
C ASP A 70 -16.32 24.38 -7.89
N ASN A 71 -15.46 24.33 -8.91
CA ASN A 71 -15.42 25.29 -10.02
C ASN A 71 -16.18 24.82 -11.28
N VAL A 72 -16.77 23.62 -11.23
CA VAL A 72 -17.53 23.05 -12.35
C VAL A 72 -18.97 23.57 -12.35
N ASN A 73 -19.44 24.00 -13.52
CA ASN A 73 -20.78 24.56 -13.70
C ASN A 73 -21.70 23.70 -14.58
N THR A 74 -21.16 22.65 -15.21
CA THR A 74 -21.90 21.77 -16.14
C THR A 74 -21.51 20.30 -15.98
N ILE A 75 -22.37 19.38 -16.41
CA ILE A 75 -22.05 17.94 -16.42
C ILE A 75 -20.91 17.65 -17.39
N GLY A 76 -20.88 18.33 -18.53
CA GLY A 76 -19.77 18.22 -19.48
C GLY A 76 -18.41 18.60 -18.87
N GLN A 77 -18.35 19.71 -18.13
CA GLN A 77 -17.13 20.11 -17.41
C GLN A 77 -16.76 19.11 -16.30
N LEU A 78 -17.75 18.53 -15.62
CA LEU A 78 -17.53 17.48 -14.62
C LEU A 78 -16.92 16.23 -15.29
N TYR A 79 -17.51 15.81 -16.41
CA TYR A 79 -17.00 14.70 -17.21
C TYR A 79 -15.58 14.93 -17.69
N ASP A 80 -15.29 16.12 -18.25
CA ASP A 80 -13.96 16.49 -18.72
C ASP A 80 -12.93 16.51 -17.58
N LEU A 81 -13.31 17.01 -16.41
CA LEU A 81 -12.46 16.98 -15.22
C LEU A 81 -12.11 15.54 -14.82
N PHE A 82 -13.10 14.65 -14.79
CA PHE A 82 -12.85 13.23 -14.47
C PHE A 82 -11.95 12.59 -15.52
N LYS A 83 -12.20 12.86 -16.82
CA LYS A 83 -11.38 12.35 -17.91
C LYS A 83 -9.92 12.81 -17.80
N GLN A 84 -9.69 14.11 -17.61
CA GLN A 84 -8.35 14.68 -17.41
C GLN A 84 -7.64 14.07 -16.19
N SER A 85 -8.39 13.80 -15.12
CA SER A 85 -7.87 13.15 -13.92
C SER A 85 -7.40 11.72 -14.22
N ILE A 86 -8.20 10.94 -14.95
CA ILE A 86 -7.82 9.59 -15.40
C ILE A 86 -6.62 9.65 -16.33
N ASP A 87 -6.61 10.58 -17.30
CA ASP A 87 -5.48 10.79 -18.22
C ASP A 87 -4.18 11.03 -17.46
N SER A 88 -4.19 11.88 -16.42
CA SER A 88 -3.02 12.16 -15.59
C SER A 88 -2.49 10.94 -14.82
N LEU A 89 -3.34 9.96 -14.54
CA LEU A 89 -2.99 8.74 -13.79
C LEU A 89 -2.54 7.58 -14.69
N LEU A 90 -2.74 7.67 -16.01
CA LEU A 90 -2.31 6.63 -16.94
C LEU A 90 -0.80 6.33 -16.86
N PRO A 91 0.10 7.33 -16.82
CA PRO A 91 1.54 7.07 -16.73
C PRO A 91 1.89 6.36 -15.41
N PHE A 92 1.26 6.75 -14.29
CA PHE A 92 1.42 6.07 -13.01
C PHE A 92 1.03 4.59 -13.09
N TRP A 93 -0.14 4.28 -13.66
CA TRP A 93 -0.58 2.88 -13.78
C TRP A 93 0.32 2.06 -14.70
N ARG A 94 0.93 2.67 -15.72
CA ARG A 94 1.93 2.00 -16.57
C ARG A 94 3.19 1.65 -15.77
N ILE A 95 3.67 2.57 -14.94
CA ILE A 95 4.80 2.32 -14.03
C ILE A 95 4.50 1.15 -13.10
N CYS A 96 3.33 1.17 -12.43
CA CYS A 96 2.92 0.06 -11.58
C CYS A 96 2.81 -1.26 -12.33
N LYS A 97 2.16 -1.27 -13.51
CA LYS A 97 2.02 -2.49 -14.31
C LYS A 97 3.38 -3.08 -14.69
N ASN A 98 4.32 -2.24 -15.14
CA ASN A 98 5.67 -2.69 -15.49
C ASN A 98 6.42 -3.25 -14.27
N LEU A 99 6.28 -2.64 -13.09
CA LEU A 99 6.85 -3.18 -11.85
C LEU A 99 6.19 -4.52 -11.48
N ASP A 100 4.86 -4.61 -11.58
CA ASP A 100 4.08 -5.81 -11.25
C ASP A 100 4.47 -6.99 -12.15
N GLU A 101 4.82 -6.74 -13.41
CA GLU A 101 5.29 -7.75 -14.38
C GLU A 101 6.74 -8.22 -14.13
N LYS A 102 7.58 -7.34 -13.55
CA LYS A 102 9.01 -7.59 -13.34
C LYS A 102 9.38 -8.00 -11.93
N SER A 103 8.41 -8.10 -11.02
CA SER A 103 8.67 -8.36 -9.60
C SER A 103 7.61 -9.26 -8.96
N TRP A 104 7.98 -9.86 -7.84
CA TRP A 104 7.04 -10.55 -6.97
C TRP A 104 6.43 -9.52 -6.02
N VAL A 105 5.27 -9.00 -6.41
CA VAL A 105 4.40 -8.20 -5.55
C VAL A 105 3.74 -9.11 -4.52
N VAL A 106 4.10 -8.90 -3.25
CA VAL A 106 3.52 -9.57 -2.08
C VAL A 106 2.22 -8.87 -1.69
N GLU A 107 2.23 -7.54 -1.63
CA GLU A 107 1.05 -6.73 -1.29
C GLU A 107 0.92 -5.51 -2.20
N PRO A 108 -0.29 -5.12 -2.60
CA PRO A 108 -1.52 -5.92 -2.49
C PRO A 108 -1.44 -7.20 -3.33
N SER A 109 -2.07 -8.29 -2.87
CA SER A 109 -2.04 -9.58 -3.57
C SER A 109 -2.70 -9.55 -4.96
N LYS A 110 -3.65 -8.63 -5.16
CA LYS A 110 -4.31 -8.32 -6.43
C LYS A 110 -4.31 -6.80 -6.64
N PRO A 111 -3.22 -6.23 -7.15
CA PRO A 111 -3.11 -4.78 -7.26
C PRO A 111 -4.22 -4.16 -8.11
N GLN A 112 -4.81 -3.09 -7.57
CA GLN A 112 -5.86 -2.30 -8.20
C GLN A 112 -5.34 -0.90 -8.55
N LYS A 113 -6.04 -0.20 -9.45
CA LYS A 113 -5.71 1.18 -9.86
C LYS A 113 -5.70 2.21 -8.72
N ARG A 114 -6.34 1.88 -7.59
CA ARG A 114 -6.35 2.71 -6.36
C ARG A 114 -5.12 2.52 -5.48
N ASP A 115 -4.39 1.44 -5.66
CA ASP A 115 -3.30 1.05 -4.76
C ASP A 115 -2.04 1.79 -5.18
N VAL A 116 -1.67 2.82 -4.41
CA VAL A 116 -0.49 3.68 -4.63
C VAL A 116 0.78 3.12 -3.99
N TYR A 117 0.78 1.85 -3.62
CA TYR A 117 1.92 1.19 -3.00
C TYR A 117 2.12 -0.22 -3.55
N ARG A 118 3.35 -0.73 -3.44
CA ARG A 118 3.71 -2.13 -3.72
C ARG A 118 4.70 -2.62 -2.68
N ARG A 119 4.36 -3.70 -1.98
CA ARG A 119 5.33 -4.51 -1.24
C ARG A 119 5.90 -5.55 -2.18
N ILE A 120 7.17 -5.45 -2.52
CA ILE A 120 7.85 -6.40 -3.39
C ILE A 120 8.92 -7.17 -2.63
N LEU A 121 9.20 -8.39 -3.06
CA LEU A 121 10.32 -9.18 -2.56
C LEU A 121 11.62 -8.72 -3.22
N ILE A 122 12.67 -8.50 -2.42
CA ILE A 122 14.04 -8.25 -2.89
C ILE A 122 14.87 -9.53 -2.79
N SER A 123 14.71 -10.27 -1.70
CA SER A 123 15.33 -11.58 -1.47
C SER A 123 14.48 -12.41 -0.49
N GLU A 124 14.87 -13.65 -0.20
CA GLU A 124 14.19 -14.53 0.76
C GLU A 124 13.95 -13.86 2.13
N TYR A 125 14.87 -12.99 2.56
CA TYR A 125 14.84 -12.37 3.90
C TYR A 125 14.58 -10.86 3.88
N LEU A 126 14.29 -10.28 2.70
CA LEU A 126 14.07 -8.84 2.52
C LEU A 126 12.94 -8.57 1.53
N SER A 127 11.98 -7.77 1.98
CA SER A 127 10.96 -7.13 1.16
C SER A 127 10.98 -5.62 1.38
N VAL A 128 10.49 -4.86 0.41
CA VAL A 128 10.34 -3.41 0.53
C VAL A 128 8.94 -2.99 0.17
N VAL A 129 8.39 -2.04 0.93
CA VAL A 129 7.17 -1.32 0.59
C VAL A 129 7.57 -0.04 -0.12
N LEU A 130 7.19 0.07 -1.38
CA LEU A 130 7.32 1.25 -2.22
C LEU A 130 6.00 2.00 -2.15
N THR A 131 6.03 3.27 -1.77
CA THR A 131 4.85 4.16 -1.78
C THR A 131 5.08 5.26 -2.79
N PHE A 132 4.15 5.41 -3.73
CA PHE A 132 4.29 6.31 -4.87
C PHE A 132 3.41 7.55 -4.69
N ASN A 133 3.88 8.69 -5.21
CA ASN A 133 3.01 9.81 -5.51
C ASN A 133 2.48 9.66 -6.94
N PRO A 134 1.19 9.34 -7.15
CA PRO A 134 0.67 9.10 -8.50
C PRO A 134 0.61 10.37 -9.38
N PHE A 135 0.78 11.55 -8.78
CA PHE A 135 0.76 12.85 -9.48
C PHE A 135 2.15 13.48 -9.63
N ASP A 136 3.18 12.88 -9.07
CA ASP A 136 4.58 13.29 -9.26
C ASP A 136 5.41 12.06 -9.57
N LEU A 137 5.66 11.83 -10.86
CA LEU A 137 6.42 10.68 -11.35
C LEU A 137 7.90 10.99 -11.54
N SER A 138 8.32 12.23 -11.26
CA SER A 138 9.73 12.63 -11.28
C SER A 138 10.45 12.27 -9.96
N SER A 139 9.69 12.12 -8.87
CA SER A 139 10.23 11.63 -7.61
C SER A 139 10.29 10.10 -7.54
N TYR A 140 11.32 9.58 -6.89
CA TYR A 140 11.43 8.17 -6.56
C TYR A 140 10.49 7.80 -5.40
N PRO A 141 10.02 6.55 -5.30
CA PRO A 141 9.07 6.16 -4.25
C PRO A 141 9.69 6.19 -2.86
N ASP A 142 8.86 6.43 -1.84
CA ASP A 142 9.25 6.21 -0.46
C ASP A 142 9.44 4.70 -0.21
N VAL A 143 10.58 4.34 0.39
CA VAL A 143 10.97 2.93 0.60
C VAL A 143 11.01 2.57 2.08
N LYS A 144 10.18 1.59 2.47
CA LYS A 144 10.21 0.96 3.80
C LYS A 144 10.69 -0.47 3.71
N PHE A 145 11.71 -0.82 4.50
CA PHE A 145 12.35 -2.13 4.50
C PHE A 145 11.70 -3.05 5.54
N LEU A 146 11.41 -4.29 5.16
CA LEU A 146 10.78 -5.32 6.00
C LEU A 146 11.49 -6.66 5.80
N GLY A 147 11.88 -7.32 6.89
CA GLY A 147 12.59 -8.59 6.82
C GLY A 147 13.37 -8.91 8.08
N SER A 148 14.33 -9.82 7.97
CA SER A 148 15.25 -10.10 9.08
C SER A 148 16.10 -8.86 9.41
N MET A 149 16.46 -8.67 10.68
CA MET A 149 17.25 -7.50 11.11
C MET A 149 18.54 -7.32 10.29
N LYS A 150 19.25 -8.42 10.04
CA LYS A 150 20.49 -8.43 9.26
C LYS A 150 20.23 -8.00 7.82
N ALA A 151 19.26 -8.64 7.15
CA ALA A 151 18.96 -8.34 5.75
C ALA A 151 18.45 -6.90 5.55
N VAL A 152 17.65 -6.38 6.50
CA VAL A 152 17.19 -4.99 6.48
C VAL A 152 18.35 -4.01 6.65
N ALA A 153 19.26 -4.25 7.60
CA ALA A 153 20.41 -3.39 7.82
C ALA A 153 21.31 -3.34 6.58
N GLU A 154 21.69 -4.50 6.05
CA GLU A 154 22.55 -4.62 4.86
C GLU A 154 21.88 -4.01 3.61
N GLY A 155 20.60 -4.35 3.37
CA GLY A 155 19.84 -3.83 2.25
C GLY A 155 19.65 -2.31 2.30
N LYS A 156 19.37 -1.76 3.48
CA LYS A 156 19.21 -0.31 3.66
C LYS A 156 20.53 0.43 3.46
N THR A 157 21.63 -0.06 4.04
CA THR A 157 22.96 0.54 3.84
C THR A 157 23.33 0.56 2.36
N LYS A 158 23.10 -0.56 1.65
CA LYS A 158 23.39 -0.66 0.23
C LYS A 158 22.53 0.28 -0.61
N TYR A 159 21.21 0.26 -0.39
CA TYR A 159 20.26 1.13 -1.10
C TYR A 159 20.62 2.60 -0.94
N ILE A 160 20.84 3.07 0.29
CA ILE A 160 21.15 4.48 0.58
C ILE A 160 22.47 4.88 -0.08
N ARG A 161 23.54 4.07 0.10
CA ARG A 161 24.84 4.34 -0.52
C ARG A 161 24.72 4.48 -2.04
N ASN A 162 24.00 3.57 -2.68
CA ASN A 162 23.87 3.58 -4.14
C ASN A 162 22.97 4.70 -4.64
N LEU A 163 21.95 5.07 -3.87
CA LEU A 163 21.11 6.22 -4.18
C LEU A 163 21.93 7.53 -4.10
N GLU A 164 22.82 7.65 -3.10
CA GLU A 164 23.72 8.81 -2.97
C GLU A 164 24.78 8.86 -4.09
N LEU A 165 25.31 7.71 -4.50
CA LEU A 165 26.37 7.64 -5.52
C LEU A 165 25.86 7.77 -6.96
N PHE A 166 24.73 7.13 -7.26
CA PHE A 166 24.24 6.99 -8.64
C PHE A 166 22.96 7.77 -8.92
N GLY A 167 22.26 8.21 -7.86
CA GLY A 167 20.95 8.84 -7.99
C GLY A 167 19.85 7.87 -8.41
N TRP A 168 18.63 8.40 -8.47
CA TRP A 168 17.52 7.78 -9.17
C TRP A 168 17.55 8.18 -10.63
N LYS A 169 17.39 7.21 -11.54
CA LYS A 169 17.42 7.44 -12.99
C LYS A 169 16.01 7.47 -13.54
N GLU A 170 15.55 8.63 -14.00
CA GLU A 170 14.21 8.82 -14.57
C GLU A 170 14.05 8.10 -15.93
N GLU A 171 15.16 7.89 -16.62
CA GLU A 171 15.21 7.25 -17.94
C GLU A 171 15.08 5.72 -17.90
N VAL A 172 15.19 5.11 -16.72
CA VAL A 172 14.97 3.66 -16.53
C VAL A 172 13.77 3.43 -15.61
N ASP A 173 13.18 2.25 -15.71
CA ASP A 173 12.00 1.95 -14.91
C ASP A 173 12.33 1.67 -13.43
N VAL A 174 11.27 1.60 -12.61
CA VAL A 174 11.36 1.37 -11.16
C VAL A 174 12.07 0.05 -10.85
N ALA A 175 11.80 -1.02 -11.59
CA ALA A 175 12.40 -2.32 -11.33
C ALA A 175 13.91 -2.28 -11.58
N GLU A 176 14.35 -1.68 -12.69
CA GLU A 176 15.75 -1.53 -13.03
C GLU A 176 16.51 -0.65 -12.03
N ASN A 177 15.91 0.48 -11.62
CA ASN A 177 16.47 1.30 -10.54
C ASN A 177 16.69 0.46 -9.27
N LEU A 178 15.70 -0.34 -8.86
CA LEU A 178 15.81 -1.17 -7.66
C LEU A 178 16.88 -2.26 -7.81
N ILE A 179 16.98 -2.91 -8.98
CA ILE A 179 18.03 -3.89 -9.28
C ILE A 179 19.43 -3.28 -9.07
N HIS A 180 19.66 -2.08 -9.61
CA HIS A 180 20.92 -1.36 -9.43
C HIS A 180 21.16 -0.93 -7.97
N LEU A 181 20.15 -0.34 -7.32
CA LEU A 181 20.29 0.17 -5.95
C LEU A 181 20.53 -0.96 -4.94
N PHE A 182 19.92 -2.13 -5.13
CA PHE A 182 20.12 -3.33 -4.31
C PHE A 182 21.29 -4.21 -4.75
N GLU A 183 21.94 -3.90 -5.87
CA GLU A 183 23.02 -4.70 -6.51
C GLU A 183 22.63 -6.18 -6.57
N ILE A 184 21.47 -6.44 -7.16
CA ILE A 184 20.99 -7.79 -7.45
C ILE A 184 20.97 -7.97 -8.96
N GLU A 185 20.99 -9.22 -9.43
CA GLU A 185 20.96 -9.48 -10.88
C GLU A 185 19.55 -9.31 -11.46
N LYS A 186 18.53 -9.69 -10.69
CA LYS A 186 17.11 -9.59 -11.06
C LYS A 186 16.23 -9.57 -9.81
N LEU A 187 15.06 -8.95 -9.92
CA LEU A 187 14.03 -9.10 -8.91
C LEU A 187 13.43 -10.52 -8.96
N PRO A 188 13.11 -11.13 -7.81
CA PRO A 188 12.28 -12.32 -7.77
C PRO A 188 10.97 -12.05 -8.51
N VAL A 189 10.51 -12.98 -9.35
CA VAL A 189 9.20 -12.92 -10.00
C VAL A 189 8.37 -14.08 -9.49
N LYS A 190 7.08 -13.84 -9.24
CA LYS A 190 6.18 -14.88 -8.77
C LYS A 190 6.02 -15.95 -9.87
N VAL A 191 6.53 -17.15 -9.62
CA VAL A 191 6.37 -18.27 -10.55
C VAL A 191 4.95 -18.80 -10.39
N SER A 192 4.15 -18.81 -11.47
CA SER A 192 2.81 -19.39 -11.48
C SER A 192 2.88 -20.91 -11.63
N THR A 193 3.58 -21.58 -10.73
CA THR A 193 3.51 -23.05 -10.65
C THR A 193 2.38 -23.41 -9.69
N TYR A 194 1.24 -23.75 -10.28
CA TYR A 194 0.18 -24.55 -9.65
C TYR A 194 0.61 -26.03 -9.49
N GLU A 195 1.90 -26.34 -9.62
CA GLU A 195 2.43 -27.68 -9.60
C GLU A 195 3.45 -27.83 -8.46
N THR A 196 2.99 -28.52 -7.42
CA THR A 196 3.77 -29.48 -6.63
C THR A 196 4.97 -28.93 -5.86
N ILE A 197 4.69 -28.24 -4.74
CA ILE A 197 5.46 -28.47 -3.52
C ILE A 197 4.46 -29.00 -2.51
N GLY A 198 4.47 -30.32 -2.30
CA GLY A 198 3.62 -30.97 -1.32
C GLY A 198 3.89 -30.44 0.09
N SER A 199 2.83 -30.23 0.87
CA SER A 199 2.82 -30.14 2.34
C SER A 199 3.73 -29.11 3.08
N GLU A 200 4.65 -28.40 2.43
CA GLU A 200 5.72 -27.66 3.14
C GLU A 200 5.31 -26.29 3.71
N ASN A 201 4.12 -25.77 3.37
CA ASN A 201 3.66 -24.44 3.79
C ASN A 201 2.22 -24.43 4.34
N GLU A 202 1.73 -25.54 4.89
CA GLU A 202 0.43 -25.56 5.57
C GLU A 202 0.51 -24.80 6.90
N CYS A 203 -0.53 -24.03 7.20
CA CYS A 203 -0.64 -23.39 8.49
C CYS A 203 -0.71 -24.46 9.58
N TYR A 204 0.17 -24.36 10.58
CA TYR A 204 0.25 -25.34 11.66
C TYR A 204 -0.97 -25.32 12.62
N ILE A 205 -1.91 -24.39 12.43
CA ILE A 205 -3.14 -24.24 13.23
C ILE A 205 -4.33 -24.80 12.46
N CYS A 206 -4.59 -24.30 11.24
CA CYS A 206 -5.76 -24.70 10.47
C CYS A 206 -5.49 -25.82 9.45
N PHE A 207 -4.22 -26.22 9.27
CA PHE A 207 -3.77 -27.22 8.27
C PHE A 207 -4.14 -26.87 6.83
N MET A 208 -4.45 -25.59 6.57
CA MET A 208 -4.73 -25.06 5.23
C MET A 208 -3.53 -24.27 4.74
N ASN A 209 -3.28 -24.33 3.45
CA ASN A 209 -2.30 -23.49 2.75
C ASN A 209 -2.89 -22.15 2.28
N THR A 210 -4.22 -22.02 2.30
CA THR A 210 -4.95 -20.86 1.78
C THR A 210 -6.22 -20.62 2.59
N ILE A 211 -6.54 -19.35 2.82
CA ILE A 211 -7.81 -18.86 3.37
C ILE A 211 -8.29 -17.74 2.44
N GLU A 212 -9.61 -17.66 2.22
CA GLU A 212 -10.19 -16.63 1.35
C GLU A 212 -9.92 -15.22 1.91
N ASN A 213 -9.39 -14.33 1.07
CA ASN A 213 -9.00 -12.96 1.40
C ASN A 213 -7.89 -12.83 2.47
N GLU A 214 -7.07 -13.87 2.67
CA GLU A 214 -5.89 -13.83 3.54
C GLU A 214 -4.62 -14.19 2.77
N GLU A 215 -3.48 -13.71 3.27
CA GLU A 215 -2.17 -14.15 2.80
C GLU A 215 -1.91 -15.62 3.16
N PRO A 216 -1.11 -16.36 2.39
CA PRO A 216 -0.67 -17.70 2.75
C PRO A 216 0.12 -17.71 4.08
N PRO A 217 0.29 -18.89 4.70
CA PRO A 217 1.07 -19.04 5.93
C PRO A 217 2.48 -18.50 5.73
N SER A 218 2.98 -17.76 6.73
CA SER A 218 4.31 -17.15 6.74
C SER A 218 5.10 -17.62 7.96
N LYS A 219 6.43 -17.47 7.92
CA LYS A 219 7.31 -17.82 9.05
C LYS A 219 7.43 -16.62 9.99
N TRP A 220 6.94 -16.77 11.22
CA TRP A 220 6.87 -15.69 12.22
C TRP A 220 7.93 -15.79 13.32
N CYS A 221 8.74 -16.85 13.34
CA CYS A 221 9.79 -17.05 14.34
C CYS A 221 11.20 -16.91 13.72
N ASN A 222 12.15 -16.45 14.54
CA ASN A 222 13.55 -16.30 14.13
C ASN A 222 14.40 -17.57 14.32
N ASN A 223 13.81 -18.68 14.78
CA ASN A 223 14.53 -19.94 14.94
C ASN A 223 14.71 -20.61 13.56
N PRO A 224 15.95 -20.73 13.02
CA PRO A 224 16.18 -21.35 11.73
C PRO A 224 15.79 -22.84 11.70
N GLN A 225 15.78 -23.50 12.86
CA GLN A 225 15.37 -24.91 13.00
C GLN A 225 13.84 -25.11 13.09
N CYS A 226 13.06 -24.03 13.17
CA CYS A 226 11.61 -24.13 13.19
C CYS A 226 11.07 -24.20 11.75
N SER A 227 10.26 -25.22 11.47
CA SER A 227 9.58 -25.40 10.18
C SER A 227 8.12 -24.94 10.20
N SER A 228 7.64 -24.34 11.30
CA SER A 228 6.23 -23.96 11.43
C SER A 228 5.88 -22.67 10.68
N TRP A 229 4.80 -22.74 9.92
CA TRP A 229 4.20 -21.63 9.18
C TRP A 229 2.80 -21.32 9.72
N TYR A 230 2.41 -20.05 9.71
CA TYR A 230 1.11 -19.64 10.24
C TYR A 230 0.46 -18.54 9.41
N HIS A 231 -0.87 -18.65 9.23
CA HIS A 231 -1.71 -17.54 8.83
C HIS A 231 -1.71 -16.45 9.92
N HIS A 232 -1.78 -15.18 9.51
CA HIS A 232 -1.82 -14.06 10.45
C HIS A 232 -3.08 -14.13 11.33
N SER A 233 -4.24 -14.42 10.74
CA SER A 233 -5.52 -14.53 11.45
C SER A 233 -5.49 -15.66 12.47
N CYS A 234 -4.93 -16.82 12.13
CA CYS A 234 -4.83 -17.97 13.03
C CYS A 234 -3.97 -17.63 14.26
N LEU A 235 -2.84 -16.94 14.09
CA LEU A 235 -2.03 -16.49 15.24
C LEU A 235 -2.75 -15.48 16.13
N VAL A 236 -3.50 -14.55 15.52
CA VAL A 236 -4.27 -13.54 16.26
C VAL A 236 -5.40 -14.19 17.06
N GLN A 237 -6.10 -15.16 16.47
CA GLN A 237 -7.17 -15.90 17.14
C GLN A 237 -6.64 -16.73 18.31
N GLU A 238 -5.53 -17.46 18.12
CA GLU A 238 -4.88 -18.25 19.18
C GLU A 238 -4.42 -17.39 20.37
N LYS A 239 -3.91 -16.17 20.12
CA LYS A 239 -3.54 -15.25 21.21
C LYS A 239 -4.76 -14.83 22.04
N LYS A 240 -5.89 -14.56 21.40
CA LYS A 240 -7.15 -14.17 22.08
C LYS A 240 -7.76 -15.32 22.89
N THR A 241 -7.66 -16.56 22.42
CA THR A 241 -8.13 -17.75 23.16
C THR A 241 -7.20 -18.13 24.32
N ALA A 242 -5.89 -17.91 24.18
CA ALA A 242 -4.91 -18.14 25.25
C ALA A 242 -5.06 -17.15 26.43
N GLU A 243 -5.56 -15.94 26.19
CA GLU A 243 -5.86 -14.94 27.22
C GLU A 243 -7.15 -15.26 28.00
N THR A 244 -8.03 -16.10 27.45
CA THR A 244 -9.33 -16.45 28.05
C THR A 244 -9.38 -17.84 28.67
N THR A 245 -8.44 -18.74 28.34
CA THR A 245 -8.35 -20.08 28.94
C THR A 245 -6.90 -20.46 29.21
N GLU A 246 -6.51 -20.49 30.49
CA GLU A 246 -5.13 -20.83 30.92
C GLU A 246 -4.69 -22.27 30.59
N LYS A 247 -5.53 -23.12 29.97
CA LYS A 247 -5.32 -24.58 29.93
C LYS A 247 -5.39 -25.28 28.57
N THR A 248 -5.51 -24.58 27.44
CA THR A 248 -5.67 -25.28 26.12
C THR A 248 -4.84 -24.72 24.97
N ALA A 249 -3.76 -23.99 25.23
CA ALA A 249 -2.81 -23.63 24.15
C ALA A 249 -2.10 -24.88 23.61
N ILE A 250 -2.18 -25.10 22.30
CA ILE A 250 -1.52 -26.21 21.59
C ILE A 250 0.00 -26.09 21.83
N LYS A 251 0.62 -27.17 22.36
CA LYS A 251 2.04 -27.25 22.77
C LYS A 251 3.08 -26.62 21.80
N PRO A 252 2.97 -26.72 20.46
CA PRO A 252 4.00 -26.20 19.54
C PRO A 252 4.13 -24.68 19.55
N VAL A 253 3.03 -23.94 19.77
CA VAL A 253 3.03 -22.46 19.73
C VAL A 253 3.69 -21.87 20.97
N LYS A 254 3.49 -22.50 22.14
CA LYS A 254 4.11 -22.08 23.41
C LYS A 254 5.63 -22.20 23.37
N ASP A 255 6.18 -23.27 22.80
CA ASP A 255 7.62 -23.50 22.81
C ASP A 255 8.39 -22.67 21.76
N CYS A 256 7.72 -22.18 20.71
CA CYS A 256 8.35 -21.41 19.63
C CYS A 256 8.36 -19.89 19.86
N CYS A 257 7.27 -19.32 20.41
CA CYS A 257 7.12 -17.87 20.56
C CYS A 257 7.47 -17.33 21.96
N ILE A 258 7.64 -18.20 22.98
CA ILE A 258 7.83 -17.80 24.40
C ILE A 258 9.26 -18.10 24.90
N SER A 259 10.13 -18.74 24.11
CA SER A 259 11.47 -19.14 24.57
C SER A 259 12.46 -17.99 24.82
N SER A 260 12.05 -16.72 24.72
CA SER A 260 12.86 -15.57 25.08
C SER A 260 12.68 -15.10 26.54
N SER A 261 11.74 -15.66 27.33
CA SER A 261 11.33 -14.97 28.57
C SER A 261 11.16 -15.81 29.84
N LYS A 262 11.53 -17.10 29.89
CA LYS A 262 11.61 -17.84 31.18
C LYS A 262 12.67 -18.95 31.18
N LYS A 263 13.92 -18.60 31.48
CA LYS A 263 14.85 -19.48 32.24
C LYS A 263 15.35 -18.69 33.46
N LYS A 264 14.95 -19.11 34.66
CA LYS A 264 15.47 -18.58 35.93
C LYS A 264 16.37 -19.64 36.58
N LYS A 265 17.59 -19.21 36.95
CA LYS A 265 18.63 -19.86 37.79
C LYS A 265 19.35 -21.04 37.11
N THR A 266 20.68 -21.15 37.02
CA THR A 266 21.80 -20.59 37.79
C THR A 266 23.06 -20.64 36.90
N LEU A 267 23.80 -19.54 36.78
CA LEU A 267 25.26 -19.48 36.57
C LEU A 267 25.66 -17.99 36.58
N GLN A 268 26.43 -17.61 37.59
CA GLN A 268 27.01 -16.29 37.73
C GLN A 268 28.05 -16.08 36.64
N VAL A 269 27.88 -15.07 35.79
CA VAL A 269 28.97 -14.21 35.30
C VAL A 269 28.38 -12.81 35.14
N GLU A 270 29.01 -11.84 35.79
CA GLU A 270 28.68 -10.42 35.75
C GLU A 270 28.90 -9.84 34.34
N MET A 271 28.01 -8.97 33.89
CA MET A 271 28.29 -7.59 33.44
C MET A 271 27.12 -7.04 32.58
N GLY A 272 26.57 -5.90 33.03
CA GLY A 272 25.82 -4.95 32.18
C GLY A 272 24.29 -5.07 32.17
N ASN A 273 23.62 -4.45 33.14
CA ASN A 273 22.19 -4.10 33.02
C ASN A 273 22.01 -3.09 31.87
N VAL A 274 21.20 -3.44 30.86
CA VAL A 274 20.60 -2.45 29.95
C VAL A 274 19.11 -2.37 30.26
N ASP A 275 18.68 -1.21 30.73
CA ASP A 275 17.30 -0.88 31.04
C ASP A 275 16.52 -0.53 29.76
N CYS A 276 15.70 -1.47 29.28
CA CYS A 276 14.85 -1.31 28.09
C CYS A 276 13.76 -0.22 28.21
N ARG A 277 13.58 0.44 29.37
CA ARG A 277 12.69 1.61 29.47
C ARG A 277 13.32 2.91 28.96
N SER A 278 14.64 2.96 28.83
CA SER A 278 15.33 4.17 28.37
C SER A 278 15.26 4.37 26.84
N GLU A 279 15.17 3.31 26.04
CA GLU A 279 15.19 3.39 24.56
C GLU A 279 13.86 3.85 23.92
N TRP A 280 12.72 3.61 24.59
CA TRP A 280 11.42 4.16 24.16
C TRP A 280 11.37 5.70 24.27
N ASN A 281 12.06 6.26 25.27
CA ASN A 281 12.14 7.72 25.44
C ASN A 281 13.09 8.37 24.41
N VAL A 282 14.04 7.62 23.85
CA VAL A 282 14.95 8.11 22.79
C VAL A 282 14.21 8.19 21.44
N THR A 283 13.35 7.21 21.13
CA THR A 283 12.52 7.23 19.91
C THR A 283 11.48 8.34 19.94
N TYR A 284 10.87 8.62 21.10
CA TYR A 284 9.91 9.72 21.25
C TYR A 284 10.59 11.10 21.15
N ARG A 285 11.76 11.29 21.76
CA ARG A 285 12.55 12.53 21.61
C ARG A 285 13.06 12.74 20.18
N GLN A 286 13.41 11.66 19.46
CA GLN A 286 13.80 11.75 18.05
C GLN A 286 12.61 12.14 17.15
N LEU A 287 11.40 11.65 17.46
CA LEU A 287 10.16 12.09 16.83
C LEU A 287 9.84 13.57 17.15
N GLU A 288 10.02 14.02 18.39
CA GLU A 288 9.81 15.44 18.75
C GLU A 288 10.86 16.36 18.11
N VAL A 289 12.12 15.94 18.03
CA VAL A 289 13.18 16.68 17.33
C VAL A 289 12.89 16.73 15.82
N TYR A 290 12.47 15.62 15.21
CA TYR A 290 12.05 15.56 13.81
C TYR A 290 10.82 16.46 13.53
N LEU A 291 9.82 16.48 14.43
CA LEU A 291 8.64 17.32 14.30
C LEU A 291 8.94 18.81 14.52
N SER A 292 9.89 19.15 15.40
CA SER A 292 10.33 20.55 15.62
C SER A 292 11.22 21.07 14.49
N GLN A 293 12.10 20.23 13.94
CA GLN A 293 12.98 20.59 12.81
C GLN A 293 12.21 20.71 11.49
N ASN A 294 11.11 19.95 11.34
CA ASN A 294 10.26 19.98 10.14
C ASN A 294 8.96 20.78 10.34
N ALA A 295 8.85 21.58 11.41
CA ALA A 295 7.66 22.39 11.70
C ALA A 295 7.33 23.39 10.57
N HIS A 296 8.34 23.87 9.85
CA HIS A 296 8.18 24.68 8.64
C HIS A 296 7.50 23.91 7.50
N ILE A 297 7.84 22.64 7.29
CA ILE A 297 7.27 21.78 6.24
C ILE A 297 5.82 21.43 6.58
N ILE A 298 5.54 21.14 7.86
CA ILE A 298 4.16 20.91 8.34
C ILE A 298 3.31 22.18 8.21
N ASN A 299 3.86 23.36 8.47
CA ASN A 299 3.16 24.64 8.25
C ASN A 299 2.98 25.00 6.78
N LEU A 300 3.89 24.60 5.89
CA LEU A 300 3.71 24.72 4.43
C LEU A 300 2.63 23.78 3.90
N LEU A 301 2.53 22.57 4.44
CA LEU A 301 1.47 21.62 4.12
C LEU A 301 0.10 22.10 4.66
N LYS A 302 0.06 22.71 5.84
CA LYS A 302 -1.17 23.32 6.38
C LYS A 302 -1.61 24.60 5.65
N LYS A 303 -0.67 25.39 5.12
CA LYS A 303 -0.97 26.60 4.32
C LYS A 303 -1.37 26.31 2.86
N LYS A 304 -1.21 25.07 2.37
CA LYS A 304 -1.68 24.64 1.04
C LYS A 304 -3.01 23.87 1.06
N ILE A 305 -3.62 23.71 2.24
CA ILE A 305 -4.92 23.05 2.44
C ILE A 305 -5.99 24.05 2.94
N PHE A 306 -5.74 25.36 2.81
CA PHE A 306 -6.76 26.41 2.85
C PHE A 306 -6.56 27.36 1.68
#